data_AF-A0A1Q6TXE6-F1
#
_entry.id   AF-A0A1Q6TXE6-F1
#
_cell.length_a   1.000
_cell.length_b   1.000
_cell.length_c   1.000
_cell.angle_alpha   90.00
_cell.angle_beta   90.00
_cell.angle_gamma   90.00
#
_symmetry.space_group_name_H-M   'P 1'
#
loop_
_entity.id
_entity.type
_entity.pdbx_description
1 polymer ?
#
loop_
_entity_poly.entity_id
_entity_poly.type
_entity_poly.pdbx_seq_one_letter_code
_entity_poly.pdbx_strand_id
1 'polypeptide(L)'
;MQIISIISTLIICILILMNYQDTAGITILSSKIAELLRLSPHTITLNMALYTLIIFILGEVAAITFFGPLYQSLKTKYNAYKRELEKGSITNSSSESKIQVLENKITVLEKALEDALKNK
;
A
#
# COMPACT_ATOMS: atom_id res chain seq x y z
N MET A 1 -9.74 -2.10 10.12
CA MET A 1 -9.54 -0.95 9.22
C MET A 1 -10.84 -0.18 8.98
N GLN A 2 -11.91 -0.80 8.45
CA GLN A 2 -13.18 -0.09 8.19
C GLN A 2 -13.84 0.51 9.44
N ILE A 3 -13.88 -0.20 10.57
CA ILE A 3 -14.47 0.30 11.82
C ILE A 3 -13.78 1.57 12.32
N ILE A 4 -12.44 1.64 12.21
CA ILE A 4 -11.65 2.81 12.66
C ILE A 4 -11.95 4.02 11.77
N SER A 5 -12.06 3.83 10.45
CA SER A 5 -12.42 4.90 9.50
C SER A 5 -13.84 5.41 9.75
N ILE A 6 -14.79 4.52 10.05
CA ILE A 6 -16.16 4.92 10.40
C ILE A 6 -16.15 5.75 11.69
N ILE A 7 -15.46 5.29 12.74
CA ILE A 7 -15.36 6.02 14.01
C ILE A 7 -14.69 7.38 13.82
N SER A 8 -13.58 7.48 13.06
CA SER A 8 -12.90 8.76 12.82
C SER A 8 -13.77 9.75 12.07
N THR A 9 -14.50 9.28 11.04
CA THR A 9 -15.44 10.11 10.29
C THR A 9 -16.55 10.64 11.19
N LEU A 10 -17.06 9.79 12.09
CA LEU A 10 -18.15 10.16 13.01
C LEU A 10 -17.69 11.21 14.04
N ILE A 11 -16.45 11.09 14.55
CA ILE A 11 -15.84 12.12 15.41
C ILE A 11 -15.75 13.45 14.69
N ILE A 12 -15.34 13.46 13.42
CA ILE A 12 -15.21 14.67 12.62
C ILE A 12 -16.58 15.31 12.37
N CYS A 13 -17.61 14.51 12.06
CA CYS A 13 -18.98 15.01 11.95
C CYS A 13 -19.48 15.66 13.24
N ILE A 14 -19.18 15.06 14.40
CA ILE A 14 -19.54 15.64 15.70
C ILE A 14 -18.81 16.97 15.92
N LEU A 15 -17.52 17.06 15.61
CA LEU A 15 -16.74 18.29 15.74
C LEU A 15 -17.30 19.41 14.85
N ILE A 16 -17.70 19.10 13.61
CA ILE A 16 -18.33 20.05 12.69
C ILE A 16 -19.64 20.57 13.28
N LEU A 17 -20.48 19.69 13.83
CA LEU A 17 -21.75 20.09 14.45
C LEU A 17 -21.55 20.96 15.70
N MET A 18 -20.59 20.61 16.55
CA MET A 18 -20.28 21.38 17.77
C MET A 18 -19.79 22.79 17.48
N ASN A 19 -19.07 22.99 16.36
CA ASN A 19 -18.47 24.28 15.98
C ASN A 19 -19.27 25.00 14.88
N TYR A 20 -20.54 24.63 14.64
CA TYR A 20 -21.33 25.17 13.52
C TYR A 20 -21.59 26.69 13.63
N GLN A 21 -21.69 27.22 14.84
CA GLN A 21 -21.90 28.65 15.07
C GLN A 21 -20.60 29.43 15.29
N ASP A 22 -19.47 28.73 15.42
CA ASP A 22 -18.19 29.36 15.68
C ASP A 22 -17.54 29.88 14.40
N THR A 23 -16.86 31.00 14.53
CA THR A 23 -16.06 31.61 13.45
C THR A 23 -14.60 31.71 13.87
N ALA A 24 -13.70 31.28 12.99
CA ALA A 24 -12.27 31.49 13.12
C ALA A 24 -11.79 32.63 12.22
N GLY A 25 -10.96 33.51 12.76
CA GLY A 25 -10.18 34.44 11.97
C GLY A 25 -8.91 33.76 11.46
N ILE A 26 -8.79 33.62 10.14
CA ILE A 26 -7.56 33.19 9.49
C ILE A 26 -6.80 34.45 9.07
N THR A 27 -5.68 34.71 9.74
CA THR A 27 -4.79 35.82 9.40
C THR A 27 -3.94 35.42 8.19
N ILE A 28 -4.21 36.02 7.03
CA ILE A 28 -3.47 35.77 5.80
C ILE A 28 -2.18 36.58 5.80
N LEU A 29 -2.24 37.83 6.25
CA LEU A 29 -1.09 38.70 6.37
C LEU A 29 -1.00 39.23 7.79
N SER A 30 0.03 38.77 8.52
CA SER A 30 0.25 39.22 9.89
C SER A 30 0.68 40.68 9.92
N SER A 31 0.36 41.38 11.00
CA SER A 31 0.71 42.79 11.19
C SER A 31 2.21 43.05 11.01
N LYS A 32 3.07 42.15 11.50
CA LYS A 32 4.53 42.27 11.39
C LYS A 32 5.03 42.17 9.94
N ILE A 33 4.44 41.28 9.15
CA ILE A 33 4.84 41.06 7.75
C ILE A 33 4.26 42.17 6.87
N ALA A 34 3.02 42.58 7.16
CA ALA A 34 2.33 43.67 6.49
C ALA A 34 3.10 45.00 6.65
N GLU A 35 3.57 45.30 7.86
CA GLU A 35 4.34 46.51 8.17
C GLU A 35 5.69 46.53 7.44
N LEU A 36 6.38 45.38 7.36
CA LEU A 36 7.63 45.23 6.62
C LEU A 36 7.44 45.44 5.10
N LEU A 37 6.30 44.99 4.56
CA LEU A 37 5.98 45.09 3.14
C LEU A 37 5.18 46.34 2.76
N ARG A 38 4.87 47.23 3.71
CA ARG A 38 3.96 48.39 3.55
C ARG A 38 2.58 48.01 2.98
N LEU A 39 2.10 46.81 3.32
CA LEU A 39 0.78 46.31 2.93
C LEU A 39 -0.18 46.39 4.12
N SER A 40 -1.49 46.36 3.84
CA SER A 40 -2.50 46.31 4.90
C SER A 40 -2.65 44.88 5.41
N PRO A 41 -2.62 44.64 6.74
CA PRO A 41 -2.93 43.32 7.30
C PRO A 41 -4.33 42.88 6.88
N HIS A 42 -4.46 41.60 6.51
CA HIS A 42 -5.72 41.05 6.06
C HIS A 42 -6.03 39.74 6.79
N THR A 43 -7.21 39.72 7.42
CA THR A 43 -7.75 38.57 8.14
C THR A 43 -9.12 38.27 7.55
N ILE A 44 -9.34 37.01 7.19
CA ILE A 44 -10.64 36.53 6.73
C ILE A 44 -11.28 35.74 7.86
N THR A 45 -12.54 36.03 8.15
CA THR A 45 -13.33 35.22 9.07
C THR A 45 -14.03 34.11 8.30
N LEU A 46 -13.85 32.87 8.74
CA LEU A 46 -14.53 31.70 8.20
C LEU A 46 -15.29 30.98 9.30
N ASN A 47 -16.39 30.35 8.92
CA ASN A 47 -17.11 29.43 9.80
C ASN A 47 -16.19 28.23 10.11
N MET A 48 -16.07 27.89 11.39
CA MET A 48 -15.19 26.81 11.87
C MET A 48 -15.61 25.44 11.33
N ALA A 49 -16.90 25.19 11.18
CA ALA A 49 -17.41 23.96 10.58
C ALA A 49 -16.99 23.83 9.10
N LEU A 50 -17.02 24.94 8.34
CA LEU A 50 -16.51 24.94 6.96
C LEU A 50 -14.99 24.74 6.90
N TYR A 51 -14.25 25.41 7.78
CA TYR A 51 -12.80 25.29 7.84
C TYR A 51 -12.35 23.85 8.14
N THR A 52 -12.94 23.24 9.16
CA THR A 52 -12.66 21.84 9.54
C THR A 52 -13.03 20.85 8.44
N LEU A 53 -14.15 21.06 7.75
CA LEU A 53 -14.55 20.24 6.61
C LEU A 53 -13.54 20.33 5.45
N ILE A 54 -13.10 21.55 5.09
CA ILE A 54 -12.14 21.77 4.01
C ILE A 54 -10.81 21.07 4.32
N ILE A 55 -10.30 21.23 5.54
CA ILE A 55 -9.06 20.55 5.98
C ILE A 55 -9.21 19.04 5.92
N PHE A 56 -10.35 18.50 6.36
CA PHE A 56 -10.59 17.07 6.31
C PHE A 56 -10.54 16.53 4.87
N ILE A 57 -11.25 17.17 3.94
CA ILE A 57 -11.26 16.77 2.52
C ILE A 57 -9.84 16.88 1.92
N LEU A 58 -9.12 17.97 2.20
CA LEU A 58 -7.75 18.14 1.72
C LEU A 58 -6.81 17.07 2.30
N GLY A 59 -6.98 16.68 3.56
CA GLY A 59 -6.23 15.60 4.19
C GLY A 59 -6.45 14.26 3.51
N GLU A 60 -7.69 13.91 3.19
CA GLU A 60 -8.02 12.68 2.45
C GLU A 60 -7.41 12.68 1.03
N VAL A 61 -7.52 13.80 0.31
CA VAL A 61 -6.92 13.95 -1.03
C VAL A 61 -5.39 13.83 -0.95
N ALA A 62 -4.76 14.44 0.05
CA ALA A 62 -3.32 14.34 0.27
C ALA A 62 -2.91 12.90 0.58
N ALA A 63 -3.66 12.19 1.42
CA ALA A 63 -3.37 10.79 1.75
C ALA A 63 -3.45 9.90 0.49
N ILE A 64 -4.50 10.05 -0.32
CA ILE A 64 -4.66 9.26 -1.55
C ILE A 64 -3.52 9.56 -2.54
N THR A 65 -3.18 10.83 -2.74
CA THR A 65 -2.15 11.23 -3.70
C THR A 65 -0.74 10.79 -3.28
N PHE A 66 -0.40 10.82 -2.00
CA PHE A 66 0.90 10.36 -1.50
C PHE A 66 0.98 8.83 -1.40
N PHE A 67 -0.02 8.18 -0.81
CA PHE A 67 0.05 6.74 -0.53
C PHE A 67 -0.46 5.86 -1.67
N GLY A 68 -1.30 6.37 -2.57
CA GLY A 68 -1.84 5.62 -3.71
C GLY A 68 -0.75 5.06 -4.63
N PRO A 69 0.20 5.89 -5.12
CA PRO A 69 1.31 5.43 -5.95
C PRO A 69 2.22 4.43 -5.24
N LEU A 70 2.47 4.65 -3.94
CA LEU A 70 3.28 3.75 -3.11
C LEU A 70 2.63 2.37 -2.99
N TYR A 71 1.33 2.33 -2.72
CA TYR A 71 0.57 1.09 -2.64
C TYR A 71 0.60 0.32 -3.97
N GLN A 72 0.40 1.02 -5.09
CA GLN A 72 0.43 0.40 -6.42
C GLN A 72 1.82 -0.18 -6.76
N SER A 73 2.88 0.55 -6.41
CA SER A 73 4.27 0.09 -6.57
C SER A 73 4.54 -1.17 -5.73
N LEU A 74 4.16 -1.16 -4.46
CA LEU A 74 4.29 -2.33 -3.58
C LEU A 74 3.50 -3.54 -4.10
N LYS A 75 2.25 -3.33 -4.53
CA LYS A 75 1.40 -4.39 -5.08
C LYS A 75 2.01 -5.02 -6.34
N THR A 76 2.62 -4.20 -7.20
CA THR A 76 3.29 -4.68 -8.41
C THR A 76 4.50 -5.53 -8.06
N LYS A 77 5.35 -5.07 -7.13
CA LYS A 77 6.52 -5.83 -6.66
C LYS A 77 6.10 -7.14 -5.98
N TYR A 78 5.07 -7.11 -5.15
CA TYR A 78 4.53 -8.29 -4.49
C TYR A 78 4.05 -9.34 -5.50
N ASN A 79 3.32 -8.93 -6.54
CA ASN A 79 2.86 -9.85 -7.57
C ASN A 79 4.01 -10.42 -8.40
N ALA A 80 5.04 -9.62 -8.70
CA ALA A 80 6.23 -10.11 -9.38
C ALA A 80 6.95 -11.18 -8.54
N TYR A 81 7.14 -10.91 -7.25
CA TYR A 81 7.76 -11.85 -6.31
C TYR A 81 6.95 -13.15 -6.17
N LYS A 82 5.63 -13.05 -6.06
CA LYS A 82 4.75 -14.23 -6.04
C LYS A 82 4.91 -15.08 -7.30
N ARG A 83 4.99 -14.44 -8.47
CA ARG A 83 5.20 -15.15 -9.75
C ARG A 83 6.56 -15.84 -9.83
N GLU A 84 7.59 -15.24 -9.25
CA GLU A 84 8.92 -15.84 -9.18
C GLU A 84 8.95 -17.06 -8.26
N LEU A 85 8.28 -16.99 -7.11
CA LEU A 85 8.13 -18.14 -6.21
C LEU A 85 7.37 -19.30 -6.89
N GLU A 86 6.29 -19.00 -7.61
CA GLU A 86 5.54 -20.00 -8.36
C GLU A 86 6.42 -20.66 -9.44
N LYS A 87 7.20 -19.88 -10.19
CA LYS A 87 8.16 -20.42 -11.17
C LYS A 87 9.25 -21.28 -10.53
N GLY A 88 9.79 -20.87 -9.39
CA GLY A 88 10.78 -21.66 -8.64
C GLY A 88 10.20 -23.00 -8.20
N SER A 89 8.97 -23.02 -7.69
CA SER A 89 8.30 -24.26 -7.26
C SER A 89 8.07 -25.26 -8.41
N ILE A 90 7.68 -24.77 -9.59
CA ILE A 90 7.48 -25.60 -10.80
C ILE A 90 8.82 -26.17 -11.29
N THR A 91 9.90 -25.37 -11.22
CA THR A 91 11.23 -25.80 -11.66
C THR A 91 11.79 -26.90 -10.74
N ASN A 92 11.55 -26.80 -9.43
CA ASN A 92 11.92 -27.85 -8.47
C ASN A 92 11.12 -29.14 -8.71
N SER A 93 9.81 -29.05 -8.88
CA SER A 93 8.96 -30.21 -9.24
C SER A 93 9.39 -30.89 -10.55
N SER A 94 9.72 -30.11 -11.58
CA SER A 94 10.21 -30.66 -12.85
C SER A 94 11.58 -31.32 -12.72
N SER A 95 12.46 -30.78 -11.88
CA SER A 95 13.79 -31.34 -11.65
C SER A 95 13.72 -32.62 -10.84
N GLU A 96 12.87 -32.68 -9.81
CA GLU A 96 12.58 -33.87 -9.02
C GLU A 96 12.00 -35.00 -9.89
N SER A 97 11.05 -34.66 -10.78
CA SER A 97 10.51 -35.63 -11.75
C SER A 97 11.57 -36.19 -12.70
N LYS A 98 12.53 -35.36 -13.15
CA LYS A 98 13.64 -35.81 -14.00
C LYS A 98 14.62 -36.71 -13.24
N ILE A 99 14.91 -36.40 -11.97
CA ILE A 99 15.77 -37.21 -11.10
C ILE A 99 15.14 -38.59 -10.91
N GLN A 100 13.84 -38.66 -10.61
CA GLN A 100 13.14 -39.94 -10.43
C GLN A 100 13.17 -40.82 -11.70
N VAL A 101 13.06 -40.21 -12.88
CA VAL A 101 13.20 -40.94 -14.16
C VAL A 101 14.62 -41.47 -14.36
N LEU A 102 15.64 -40.69 -13.98
CA LEU A 102 17.04 -41.11 -14.07
C LEU A 102 17.34 -42.26 -13.11
N GLU A 103 16.85 -42.19 -11.87
CA GLU A 103 16.97 -43.28 -10.89
C GLU A 103 16.33 -44.56 -11.43
N ASN A 104 15.10 -44.49 -11.93
CA ASN A 104 14.42 -45.64 -12.52
C ASN A 104 15.20 -46.25 -13.71
N LYS A 105 15.80 -45.41 -14.57
CA LYS A 105 16.63 -45.89 -15.69
C LYS A 105 17.89 -46.61 -15.20
N ILE A 106 18.55 -46.08 -14.17
CA ILE A 106 19.72 -46.72 -13.56
C ILE A 106 19.33 -48.09 -12.98
N THR A 107 18.25 -48.17 -12.21
CA THR A 107 17.78 -49.45 -11.64
C THR A 107 17.46 -50.48 -12.71
N VAL A 108 16.85 -50.07 -13.83
CA VAL A 108 16.59 -50.97 -14.97
C VAL A 108 17.89 -51.46 -15.60
N LEU A 109 18.88 -50.58 -15.78
CA LEU A 109 20.20 -50.94 -16.31
C LEU A 109 20.96 -51.88 -15.38
N GLU A 110 20.90 -51.64 -14.07
CA GLU A 110 21.50 -52.52 -13.05
C GLU A 110 20.87 -53.91 -13.09
N LYS A 111 19.53 -53.98 -13.18
CA LYS A 111 18.82 -55.25 -13.29
C LYS A 111 19.14 -56.00 -14.59
N ALA A 112 19.20 -55.28 -15.71
CA ALA A 112 19.58 -55.86 -17.00
C ALA A 112 21.04 -56.37 -16.99
N LEU A 113 21.93 -55.67 -16.28
CA LEU A 113 23.32 -56.09 -16.10
C LEU A 113 23.43 -57.34 -15.21
N GLU A 114 22.69 -57.39 -14.09
CA GLU A 114 22.62 -58.58 -13.24
C GLU A 114 22.06 -59.79 -14.00
N ASP A 115 20.99 -59.61 -14.77
CA ASP A 115 20.39 -60.69 -15.58
C ASP A 115 21.36 -61.18 -16.67
N ALA A 116 22.14 -60.28 -17.28
CA ALA A 116 23.18 -60.62 -18.24
C ALA A 116 24.38 -61.33 -17.60
N LEU A 117 24.71 -61.00 -16.35
CA LEU A 117 25.76 -61.67 -15.57
C LEU A 117 25.32 -63.04 -15.05
N LYS A 118 24.04 -63.21 -14.69
CA LYS A 118 23.47 -64.48 -14.22
C LYS A 118 23.14 -65.49 -15.32
N ASN A 119 22.85 -65.03 -16.54
CA ASN A 119 22.62 -65.90 -17.71
C ASN A 119 23.90 -66.19 -18.52
N LYS A 120 25.06 -66.15 -17.86
CA LYS A 120 26.37 -66.51 -18.42
C LYS A 120 26.83 -67.83 -17.84
#